data_AF-A0A961CHT7-F1
#
_entry.id   AF-A0A961CHT7-F1
#
_cell.length_a   1.000
_cell.length_b   1.000
_cell.length_c   1.000
_cell.angle_alpha   90.00
_cell.angle_beta   90.00
_cell.angle_gamma   90.00
#
_symmetry.space_group_name_H-M   'P 1'
#
loop_
_entity.id
_entity.type
_entity.pdbx_description
1 polymer ?
#
loop_
_entity_poly.entity_id
_entity_poly.type
_entity_poly.pdbx_seq_one_letter_code
_entity_poly.pdbx_strand_id
1 'polypeptide(L)'
;MTPTGRGGRIVGWGVALPDAVVTNAALEARLDTTDAWISERTGIRERRIGGTTTGLAVDAGRRALEHAGLDGADIDAVVLATTTPDQVMPQSAATVQDALGVVGGAFDVNAACSGFVYGLITTHGLLALGMRRVLLIGAETLSRITDWEDRNTAVLFADGAGAVVIESTPGPGALVAWDLGSDGATRHLIESDHGGFLQMEG
;
A
#
# COMPACT_ATOMS: atom_id res chain seq x y z
N MET A 1 18.61 -16.37 17.30
CA MET A 1 18.78 -15.24 18.23
C MET A 1 17.40 -14.68 18.51
N THR A 2 16.92 -14.74 19.76
CA THR A 2 15.67 -14.09 20.15
C THR A 2 15.85 -12.58 20.04
N PRO A 3 15.06 -11.86 19.23
CA PRO A 3 15.22 -10.41 19.09
C PRO A 3 15.13 -9.74 20.45
N THR A 4 16.01 -8.76 20.64
CA THR A 4 16.18 -7.91 21.81
C THR A 4 14.88 -7.20 22.20
N GLY A 5 14.03 -7.85 23.01
CA GLY A 5 13.06 -7.26 23.96
C GLY A 5 12.23 -6.04 23.54
N ARG A 6 12.07 -5.75 22.25
CA ARG A 6 11.35 -4.60 21.71
C ARG A 6 10.43 -5.07 20.60
N GLY A 7 9.14 -5.15 20.92
CA GLY A 7 8.08 -5.35 19.95
C GLY A 7 7.58 -4.01 19.41
N GLY A 8 6.54 -4.07 18.59
CA GLY A 8 5.86 -2.90 18.04
C GLY A 8 4.38 -2.88 18.43
N ARG A 9 3.80 -1.68 18.51
CA ARG A 9 2.35 -1.46 18.60
C ARG A 9 1.94 -0.38 17.58
N ILE A 10 0.76 -0.53 16.99
CA ILE A 10 0.18 0.53 16.15
C ILE A 10 -0.33 1.64 17.06
N VAL A 11 0.09 2.88 16.81
CA VAL A 11 -0.30 4.07 17.58
C VAL A 11 -1.10 5.08 16.76
N GLY A 12 -1.09 4.95 15.44
CA GLY A 12 -1.87 5.77 14.53
C GLY A 12 -2.16 5.04 13.23
N TRP A 13 -3.25 5.42 12.58
CA TRP A 13 -3.64 4.90 11.28
C TRP A 13 -4.32 5.97 10.44
N GLY A 14 -4.26 5.82 9.13
CA GLY A 14 -4.85 6.75 8.18
C GLY A 14 -5.15 6.06 6.86
N VAL A 15 -6.13 6.57 6.13
CA VAL A 15 -6.51 6.10 4.80
C VAL A 15 -6.68 7.30 3.88
N ALA A 16 -6.37 7.14 2.60
CA ALA A 16 -6.64 8.14 1.57
C ALA A 16 -7.19 7.46 0.33
N LEU A 17 -8.24 8.04 -0.24
CA LEU A 17 -8.85 7.61 -1.49
C LEU A 17 -8.99 8.83 -2.38
N PRO A 18 -8.83 8.69 -3.71
CA PRO A 18 -9.12 9.78 -4.63
C PRO A 18 -10.64 10.06 -4.70
N ASP A 19 -10.99 11.24 -5.20
CA ASP A 19 -12.36 11.72 -5.25
C ASP A 19 -13.19 11.07 -6.36
N ALA A 20 -12.58 10.70 -7.48
CA ALA A 20 -13.32 10.19 -8.62
C ALA A 20 -13.87 8.78 -8.33
N VAL A 21 -15.19 8.65 -8.44
CA VAL A 21 -15.91 7.39 -8.27
C VAL A 21 -16.24 6.79 -9.62
N VAL A 22 -15.84 5.55 -9.87
CA VAL A 22 -16.30 4.76 -11.01
C VAL A 22 -17.23 3.67 -10.51
N THR A 23 -18.50 3.79 -10.89
CA THR A 23 -19.56 2.84 -10.55
C THR A 23 -19.60 1.71 -11.57
N ASN A 24 -20.25 0.60 -11.22
CA ASN A 24 -20.50 -0.48 -12.18
C ASN A 24 -21.28 0.03 -13.41
N ALA A 25 -22.29 0.88 -13.22
CA ALA A 25 -23.05 1.47 -14.33
C ALA A 25 -22.17 2.28 -15.31
N ALA A 26 -21.11 2.93 -14.82
CA ALA A 26 -20.16 3.63 -15.69
C ALA A 26 -19.32 2.65 -16.53
N LEU A 27 -19.03 1.46 -16.01
CA LEU A 27 -18.34 0.38 -16.72
C LEU A 27 -19.26 -0.32 -17.71
N GLU A 28 -20.52 -0.60 -17.34
CA GLU A 28 -21.54 -1.17 -18.24
C GLU A 28 -21.75 -0.33 -19.51
N ALA A 29 -21.64 0.99 -19.39
CA ALA A 29 -21.80 1.90 -20.52
C ALA A 29 -20.66 1.80 -21.56
N ARG A 30 -19.56 1.12 -21.24
CA ARG A 30 -18.34 1.06 -22.07
C ARG A 30 -17.87 -0.37 -22.36
N LEU A 31 -18.17 -1.31 -21.48
CA LEU A 31 -17.74 -2.71 -21.55
C LEU A 31 -18.95 -3.63 -21.70
N ASP A 32 -18.75 -4.76 -22.37
CA ASP A 32 -19.74 -5.85 -22.43
C ASP A 32 -19.82 -6.58 -21.08
N THR A 33 -20.46 -5.94 -20.10
CA THR A 33 -20.62 -6.40 -18.71
C THR A 33 -21.91 -5.88 -18.09
N THR A 34 -22.25 -6.35 -16.88
CA THR A 34 -23.39 -5.86 -16.10
C THR A 34 -23.02 -5.66 -14.63
N ASP A 35 -23.71 -4.78 -13.91
CA ASP A 35 -23.61 -4.57 -12.46
C ASP A 35 -23.88 -5.85 -11.70
N ALA A 36 -24.88 -6.62 -12.13
CA ALA A 36 -25.19 -7.93 -11.58
C ALA A 36 -23.99 -8.88 -11.71
N TRP A 37 -23.39 -8.96 -12.91
CA TRP A 37 -22.22 -9.80 -13.16
C TRP A 37 -20.99 -9.38 -12.34
N ILE A 38 -20.71 -8.08 -12.25
CA ILE A 38 -19.59 -7.54 -11.47
C ILE A 38 -19.82 -7.83 -9.98
N SER A 39 -21.00 -7.48 -9.46
CA SER A 39 -21.34 -7.61 -8.04
C SER A 39 -21.37 -9.07 -7.59
N GLU A 40 -21.92 -9.98 -8.39
CA GLU A 40 -21.99 -11.41 -8.05
C GLU A 40 -20.60 -12.05 -7.97
N ARG A 41 -19.68 -11.67 -8.86
CA ARG A 41 -18.34 -12.28 -8.94
C ARG A 41 -17.32 -11.66 -8.00
N THR A 42 -17.44 -10.37 -7.74
CA THR A 42 -16.39 -9.58 -7.06
C THR A 42 -16.86 -8.94 -5.77
N GLY A 43 -18.17 -8.76 -5.59
CA GLY A 43 -18.73 -7.95 -4.51
C GLY A 43 -18.57 -6.43 -4.69
N ILE A 44 -17.91 -5.97 -5.75
CA ILE A 44 -17.60 -4.55 -5.98
C ILE A 44 -18.81 -3.83 -6.59
N ARG A 45 -19.13 -2.65 -6.03
CA ARG A 45 -20.20 -1.75 -6.53
C ARG A 45 -19.67 -0.44 -7.12
N GLU A 46 -18.59 0.05 -6.52
CA GLU A 46 -17.87 1.24 -6.95
C GLU A 46 -16.40 1.11 -6.61
N ARG A 47 -15.57 1.89 -7.31
CA ARG A 47 -14.14 2.04 -7.05
C ARG A 47 -13.74 3.51 -7.07
N ARG A 48 -12.59 3.80 -6.45
CA ARG A 48 -11.97 5.13 -6.46
C ARG A 48 -10.77 5.10 -7.40
N ILE A 49 -10.64 6.12 -8.25
CA ILE A 49 -9.57 6.20 -9.26
C ILE A 49 -8.98 7.61 -9.28
N GLY A 50 -7.68 7.72 -9.52
CA GLY A 50 -6.97 8.95 -9.80
C GLY A 50 -5.93 9.32 -8.74
N GLY A 51 -5.35 10.50 -8.90
CA GLY A 51 -4.28 11.00 -8.05
C GLY A 51 -2.91 10.42 -8.39
N THR A 52 -1.99 10.53 -7.43
CA THR A 52 -0.66 9.94 -7.48
C THR A 52 -0.42 8.99 -6.34
N THR A 53 0.41 7.97 -6.57
CA THR A 53 0.73 6.96 -5.55
C THR A 53 1.38 7.64 -4.34
N THR A 54 2.35 8.52 -4.60
CA THR A 54 2.99 9.34 -3.55
C THR A 54 2.01 10.31 -2.90
N GLY A 55 1.08 10.92 -3.66
CA GLY A 55 0.08 11.84 -3.12
C GLY A 55 -0.88 11.16 -2.15
N LEU A 56 -1.44 10.01 -2.55
CA LEU A 56 -2.31 9.20 -1.69
C LEU A 56 -1.52 8.69 -0.47
N ALA A 57 -0.28 8.27 -0.65
CA ALA A 57 0.60 7.86 0.45
C ALA A 57 0.85 9.00 1.46
N VAL A 58 1.13 10.22 0.98
CA VAL A 58 1.29 11.41 1.80
C VAL A 58 0.02 11.71 2.60
N ASP A 59 -1.15 11.66 1.97
CA ASP A 59 -2.40 11.95 2.66
C ASP A 59 -2.76 10.88 3.71
N ALA A 60 -2.56 9.60 3.40
CA ALA A 60 -2.75 8.51 4.37
C ALA A 60 -1.74 8.61 5.52
N GLY A 61 -0.47 8.88 5.21
CA GLY A 61 0.60 9.05 6.19
C GLY A 61 0.35 10.22 7.13
N ARG A 62 -0.05 11.39 6.59
CA ARG A 62 -0.41 12.57 7.38
C ARG A 62 -1.55 12.27 8.35
N ARG A 63 -2.62 11.61 7.89
CA ARG A 63 -3.74 11.19 8.75
C ARG A 63 -3.30 10.21 9.85
N ALA A 64 -2.37 9.30 9.54
CA ALA A 64 -1.82 8.37 10.54
C ALA A 64 -0.99 9.09 11.61
N LEU A 65 -0.19 10.10 11.22
CA LEU A 65 0.56 10.94 12.15
C LEU A 65 -0.37 11.78 13.03
N GLU A 66 -1.38 12.42 12.43
CA GLU A 66 -2.42 13.18 13.15
C GLU A 66 -3.17 12.29 14.16
N HIS A 67 -3.57 11.08 13.77
CA HIS A 67 -4.21 10.12 14.68
C HIS A 67 -3.30 9.71 15.85
N ALA A 68 -1.98 9.63 15.63
CA ALA A 68 -1.01 9.34 16.67
C ALA A 68 -0.65 10.56 17.54
N GLY A 69 -1.03 11.78 17.12
CA GLY A 69 -0.58 13.03 17.75
C GLY A 69 0.92 13.28 17.56
N LEU A 70 1.47 12.88 16.42
CA LEU A 70 2.90 12.99 16.07
C LEU A 70 3.10 13.87 14.84
N ASP A 71 4.33 14.32 14.62
CA ASP A 71 4.76 14.96 13.38
C ASP A 71 5.77 14.09 12.60
N GLY A 72 6.24 14.57 11.46
CA GLY A 72 7.26 13.84 10.68
C GLY A 72 8.60 13.70 11.39
N ALA A 73 8.99 14.68 12.21
CA ALA A 73 10.26 14.66 12.93
C ALA A 73 10.31 13.59 14.03
N ASP A 74 9.14 13.09 14.46
CA ASP A 74 9.00 11.96 15.36
C ASP A 74 9.28 10.58 14.73
N ILE A 75 9.42 10.49 13.40
CA ILE A 75 9.53 9.22 12.65
C ILE A 75 10.97 8.93 12.24
N ASP A 76 11.44 7.72 12.54
CA ASP A 76 12.81 7.28 12.22
C ASP A 76 12.92 6.68 10.81
N ALA A 77 11.83 6.14 10.25
CA ALA A 77 11.80 5.67 8.87
C ALA A 77 10.40 5.64 8.23
N VAL A 78 10.35 5.81 6.91
CA VAL A 78 9.18 5.54 6.05
C VAL A 78 9.40 4.24 5.28
N VAL A 79 8.45 3.31 5.39
CA VAL A 79 8.38 2.09 4.58
C VAL A 79 7.15 2.19 3.70
N LEU A 80 7.33 2.25 2.38
CA LEU A 80 6.22 2.35 1.43
C LEU A 80 6.08 1.06 0.63
N ALA A 81 5.02 0.30 0.88
CA ALA A 81 4.62 -0.82 0.07
C ALA A 81 3.87 -0.34 -1.18
N THR A 82 4.47 -0.52 -2.35
CA THR A 82 3.88 -0.13 -3.63
C THR A 82 4.44 -0.93 -4.81
N THR A 83 3.62 -1.10 -5.85
CA THR A 83 3.95 -1.68 -7.15
C THR A 83 3.65 -0.75 -8.31
N THR A 84 2.99 0.37 -8.05
CA THR A 84 2.68 1.42 -9.02
C THR A 84 3.35 2.75 -8.67
N PRO A 85 4.69 2.80 -8.61
CA PRO A 85 5.39 4.05 -8.28
C PRO A 85 5.12 5.12 -9.35
N ASP A 86 5.11 6.40 -8.94
CA ASP A 86 4.92 7.52 -9.89
C ASP A 86 6.11 7.67 -10.85
N GLN A 87 7.29 7.21 -10.44
CA GLN A 87 8.56 7.27 -11.18
C GLN A 87 9.38 6.01 -10.91
N VAL A 88 10.22 5.60 -11.87
CA VAL A 88 11.14 4.46 -11.68
C VAL A 88 12.25 4.79 -10.67
N MET A 89 12.74 6.04 -10.70
CA MET A 89 13.69 6.56 -9.72
C MET A 89 13.56 8.08 -9.59
N PRO A 90 13.76 8.66 -8.38
CA PRO A 90 13.99 7.98 -7.10
C PRO A 90 12.79 7.15 -6.62
N GLN A 91 13.00 6.33 -5.58
CA GLN A 91 11.92 5.56 -4.95
C GLN A 91 10.81 6.45 -4.39
N SER A 92 9.57 5.95 -4.36
CA SER A 92 8.38 6.71 -3.99
C SER A 92 8.42 7.17 -2.52
N ALA A 93 8.99 6.37 -1.61
CA ALA A 93 9.12 6.70 -0.20
C ALA A 93 9.92 7.99 0.05
N ALA A 94 10.86 8.34 -0.82
CA ALA A 94 11.65 9.57 -0.67
C ALA A 94 10.77 10.82 -0.84
N THR A 95 9.88 10.82 -1.83
CA THR A 95 8.89 11.89 -2.01
C THR A 95 7.95 12.01 -0.81
N VAL A 96 7.52 10.87 -0.26
CA VAL A 96 6.64 10.86 0.92
C VAL A 96 7.36 11.35 2.16
N GLN A 97 8.61 10.94 2.36
CA GLN A 97 9.46 11.35 3.49
C GLN A 97 9.66 12.87 3.51
N ASP A 98 10.02 13.48 2.38
CA ASP A 98 10.16 14.93 2.26
C ASP A 98 8.82 15.65 2.52
N ALA A 99 7.74 15.21 1.88
CA ALA A 99 6.42 15.84 1.98
C ALA A 99 5.78 15.76 3.39
N LEU A 100 6.17 14.76 4.19
CA LEU A 100 5.73 14.61 5.58
C LEU A 100 6.70 15.23 6.60
N GLY A 101 7.85 15.77 6.16
CA GLY A 101 8.87 16.34 7.05
C GLY A 101 9.58 15.29 7.90
N VAL A 102 9.67 14.05 7.43
CA VAL A 102 10.41 12.98 8.12
C VAL A 102 11.89 13.17 7.90
N VAL A 103 12.72 13.15 8.95
CA VAL A 103 14.20 13.32 8.83
C VAL A 103 14.93 11.97 8.72
N GLY A 104 14.21 10.88 8.99
CA GLY A 104 14.70 9.52 8.97
C GLY A 104 14.90 8.90 7.58
N GLY A 105 15.15 7.58 7.56
CA GLY A 105 15.33 6.83 6.31
C GLY A 105 14.01 6.62 5.56
N ALA A 106 14.08 6.31 4.28
CA ALA A 106 12.90 6.00 3.47
C ALA A 106 13.21 4.92 2.44
N PHE A 107 12.32 3.95 2.24
CA PHE A 107 12.45 2.96 1.17
C PHE A 107 11.14 2.32 0.75
N ASP A 108 11.12 1.82 -0.49
CA ASP A 108 9.99 1.09 -1.06
C ASP A 108 10.11 -0.43 -0.80
N VAL A 109 8.97 -1.09 -0.64
CA VAL A 109 8.83 -2.55 -0.59
C VAL A 109 7.86 -2.98 -1.68
N ASN A 110 8.36 -3.69 -2.70
CA ASN A 110 7.51 -4.31 -3.70
C ASN A 110 7.34 -5.81 -3.38
N ALA A 111 6.14 -6.17 -2.92
CA ALA A 111 5.69 -7.56 -2.81
C ALA A 111 4.21 -7.70 -3.26
N ALA A 112 3.84 -6.97 -4.33
CA ALA A 112 2.47 -6.92 -4.85
C ALA A 112 1.42 -6.65 -3.75
N CYS A 113 0.27 -7.31 -3.83
CA CYS A 113 -0.82 -7.19 -2.84
C CYS A 113 -0.40 -7.57 -1.41
N SER A 114 0.68 -8.34 -1.24
CA SER A 114 1.23 -8.72 0.07
C SER A 114 2.18 -7.66 0.65
N GLY A 115 2.45 -6.57 -0.09
CA GLY A 115 3.41 -5.53 0.26
C GLY A 115 3.25 -4.96 1.67
N PHE A 116 2.01 -4.67 2.09
CA PHE A 116 1.77 -4.13 3.43
C PHE A 116 2.14 -5.13 4.55
N VAL A 117 1.84 -6.42 4.36
CA VAL A 117 2.18 -7.48 5.33
C VAL A 117 3.70 -7.70 5.38
N TYR A 118 4.38 -7.71 4.23
CA TYR A 118 5.84 -7.73 4.17
C TYR A 118 6.45 -6.50 4.88
N GLY A 119 5.91 -5.31 4.60
CA GLY A 119 6.32 -4.06 5.23
C GLY A 119 6.10 -4.05 6.74
N LEU A 120 5.05 -4.71 7.26
CA LEU A 120 4.82 -4.88 8.69
C LEU A 120 5.94 -5.68 9.36
N ILE A 121 6.34 -6.81 8.77
CA ILE A 121 7.44 -7.63 9.32
C ILE A 121 8.78 -6.90 9.22
N THR A 122 9.06 -6.25 8.07
CA THR A 122 10.25 -5.41 7.90
C THR A 122 10.30 -4.31 8.96
N THR A 123 9.18 -3.64 9.23
CA THR A 123 9.07 -2.61 10.26
C THR A 123 9.40 -3.16 11.64
N HIS A 124 8.87 -4.31 12.04
CA HIS A 124 9.22 -4.95 13.30
C HIS A 124 10.72 -5.30 13.40
N GLY A 125 11.35 -5.67 12.29
CA GLY A 125 12.81 -5.84 12.20
C GLY A 125 13.56 -4.53 12.49
N LEU A 126 13.11 -3.41 11.92
CA LEU A 126 13.69 -2.09 12.18
C LEU A 126 13.56 -1.65 13.65
N LEU A 127 12.41 -1.91 14.28
CA LEU A 127 12.19 -1.63 15.70
C LEU A 127 13.12 -2.49 16.58
N ALA A 128 13.32 -3.76 16.23
CA ALA A 128 14.24 -4.64 16.93
C ALA A 128 15.71 -4.17 16.83
N LEU A 129 16.07 -3.50 15.73
CA LEU A 129 17.38 -2.87 15.54
C LEU A 129 17.55 -1.53 16.28
N GLY A 130 16.48 -1.00 16.89
CA GLY A 130 16.54 0.17 17.76
C GLY A 130 15.79 1.40 17.26
N MET A 131 15.12 1.34 16.11
CA MET A 131 14.18 2.41 15.72
C MET A 131 13.02 2.50 16.72
N ARG A 132 12.56 3.71 16.99
CA ARG A 132 11.45 3.98 17.90
C ARG A 132 10.13 4.05 17.16
N ARG A 133 10.07 4.69 15.99
CA ARG A 133 8.83 4.88 15.23
C ARG A 133 9.07 4.74 13.74
N VAL A 134 8.23 3.94 13.10
CA VAL A 134 8.26 3.73 11.65
C VAL A 134 6.86 4.00 11.11
N LEU A 135 6.80 4.77 10.04
CA LEU A 135 5.59 4.99 9.25
C LEU A 135 5.56 3.95 8.12
N LEU A 136 4.63 3.01 8.21
CA LEU A 136 4.38 2.01 7.18
C LEU A 136 3.15 2.42 6.37
N ILE A 137 3.30 2.47 5.05
CA ILE A 137 2.26 2.89 4.12
C ILE A 137 2.11 1.81 3.04
N GLY A 138 0.89 1.44 2.70
CA GLY A 138 0.57 0.74 1.45
C GLY A 138 -0.18 1.71 0.55
N ALA A 139 0.31 1.95 -0.66
CA ALA A 139 -0.34 2.86 -1.60
C ALA A 139 -0.22 2.36 -3.04
N GLU A 140 -1.32 2.44 -3.77
CA GLU A 140 -1.37 2.04 -5.16
C GLU A 140 -2.29 2.94 -5.98
N THR A 141 -1.90 3.17 -7.23
CA THR A 141 -2.75 3.64 -8.32
C THR A 141 -2.83 2.57 -9.43
N LEU A 142 -3.43 1.41 -9.13
CA LEU A 142 -3.54 0.28 -10.06
C LEU A 142 -4.31 0.64 -11.34
N SER A 143 -5.17 1.66 -11.28
CA SER A 143 -5.89 2.18 -12.45
C SER A 143 -4.99 2.58 -13.62
N ARG A 144 -3.73 2.98 -13.35
CA ARG A 144 -2.77 3.41 -14.36
C ARG A 144 -2.17 2.26 -15.16
N ILE A 145 -2.15 1.08 -14.56
CA ILE A 145 -1.70 -0.16 -15.19
C ILE A 145 -2.88 -1.08 -15.50
N THR A 146 -4.12 -0.60 -15.41
CA THR A 146 -5.31 -1.36 -15.79
C THR A 146 -5.64 -1.10 -17.26
N ASP A 147 -5.85 -2.16 -18.03
CA ASP A 147 -6.46 -2.04 -19.35
C ASP A 147 -7.97 -1.82 -19.18
N TRP A 148 -8.44 -0.61 -19.47
CA TRP A 148 -9.84 -0.22 -19.30
C TRP A 148 -10.77 -0.79 -20.38
N GLU A 149 -10.23 -1.43 -21.41
CA GLU A 149 -11.00 -2.15 -22.43
C GLU A 149 -11.14 -3.65 -22.10
N ASP A 150 -10.33 -4.18 -21.17
CA ASP A 150 -10.45 -5.55 -20.69
C ASP A 150 -11.41 -5.65 -19.49
N ARG A 151 -12.59 -6.21 -19.75
CA ARG A 151 -13.61 -6.44 -18.71
C ARG A 151 -13.16 -7.34 -17.56
N ASN A 152 -12.11 -8.15 -17.72
CA ASN A 152 -11.66 -9.06 -16.66
C ASN A 152 -10.87 -8.32 -15.57
N THR A 153 -10.12 -7.27 -15.95
CA THR A 153 -9.27 -6.49 -15.04
C THR A 153 -9.88 -5.13 -14.68
N ALA A 154 -10.53 -4.44 -15.62
CA ALA A 154 -11.15 -3.12 -15.40
C ALA A 154 -12.19 -3.11 -14.27
N VAL A 155 -12.83 -4.26 -14.01
CA VAL A 155 -13.86 -4.43 -12.97
C VAL A 155 -13.28 -4.78 -11.60
N LEU A 156 -11.97 -4.93 -11.45
CA LEU A 156 -11.32 -5.36 -10.19
C LEU A 156 -10.57 -4.22 -9.50
N PHE A 157 -9.77 -3.45 -10.25
CA PHE A 157 -8.80 -2.57 -9.64
C PHE A 157 -9.35 -1.18 -9.29
N ALA A 158 -8.62 -0.54 -8.37
CA ALA A 158 -8.92 0.75 -7.77
C ALA A 158 -7.62 1.37 -7.23
N ASP A 159 -7.71 2.62 -6.82
CA ASP A 159 -6.60 3.40 -6.27
C ASP A 159 -6.88 3.76 -4.81
N GLY A 160 -5.82 3.83 -4.01
CA GLY A 160 -5.93 4.19 -2.61
C GLY A 160 -4.64 3.99 -1.83
N ALA A 161 -4.66 4.48 -0.59
CA ALA A 161 -3.58 4.28 0.35
C ALA A 161 -4.09 4.05 1.78
N GLY A 162 -3.34 3.26 2.54
CA GLY A 162 -3.50 3.07 3.97
C GLY A 162 -2.15 3.18 4.65
N ALA A 163 -2.11 3.76 5.85
CA ALA A 163 -0.89 3.97 6.61
C ALA A 163 -1.09 3.65 8.09
N VAL A 164 -0.01 3.20 8.74
CA VAL A 164 0.06 3.00 10.18
C VAL A 164 1.38 3.53 10.73
N VAL A 165 1.33 4.14 11.91
CA VAL A 165 2.52 4.45 12.70
C VAL A 165 2.73 3.32 13.70
N ILE A 166 3.89 2.68 13.64
CA ILE A 166 4.25 1.59 14.55
C ILE A 166 5.35 2.09 15.48
N GLU A 167 5.06 2.07 16.78
CA GLU A 167 5.97 2.50 17.84
C GLU A 167 6.55 1.30 18.59
N SER A 168 7.85 1.36 18.87
CA SER A 168 8.55 0.36 19.68
C SER A 168 7.99 0.33 21.09
N THR A 169 7.79 -0.87 21.64
CA THR A 169 7.39 -1.09 23.03
C THR A 169 8.36 -2.06 23.70
N PRO A 170 8.68 -1.90 25.01
CA PRO A 170 9.37 -2.93 25.76
C PRO A 170 8.59 -4.26 25.72
N GLY A 171 9.32 -5.37 25.72
CA GLY A 171 8.76 -6.72 25.69
C GLY A 171 8.33 -7.18 24.30
N PRO A 172 7.43 -8.19 24.20
CA PRO A 172 7.10 -8.85 22.93
C PRO A 172 6.26 -7.99 21.96
N GLY A 173 5.59 -6.94 22.43
CA GLY A 173 4.70 -6.08 21.62
C GLY A 173 3.41 -6.78 21.17
N ALA A 174 2.78 -6.26 20.11
CA ALA A 174 1.46 -6.68 19.63
C ALA A 174 1.48 -7.71 18.48
N LEU A 175 2.63 -7.91 17.83
CA LEU A 175 2.78 -8.91 16.77
C LEU A 175 3.04 -10.29 17.40
N VAL A 176 1.99 -11.11 17.47
CA VAL A 176 2.01 -12.41 18.16
C VAL A 176 2.70 -13.50 17.34
N ALA A 177 2.45 -13.52 16.04
CA ALA A 177 3.00 -14.48 15.10
C ALA A 177 3.03 -13.88 13.69
N TRP A 178 3.88 -14.43 12.84
CA TRP A 178 3.97 -14.06 11.43
C TRP A 178 4.48 -15.24 10.62
N ASP A 179 4.09 -15.27 9.36
CA ASP A 179 4.58 -16.21 8.36
C ASP A 179 4.66 -15.47 7.03
N LEU A 180 5.78 -15.63 6.32
CA LEU A 180 6.01 -15.00 5.02
C LEU A 180 6.39 -16.10 4.03
N GLY A 181 5.65 -16.18 2.93
CA GLY A 181 5.86 -17.17 1.89
C GLY A 181 5.92 -16.53 0.51
N SER A 182 6.58 -17.21 -0.43
CA SER A 182 6.66 -16.81 -1.82
C SER A 182 6.84 -18.06 -2.69
N ASP A 183 6.05 -18.18 -3.75
CA ASP A 183 6.25 -19.17 -4.81
C ASP A 183 6.49 -18.46 -6.14
N GLY A 184 7.76 -18.27 -6.50
CA GLY A 184 8.14 -17.57 -7.72
C GLY A 184 7.86 -18.34 -9.02
N ALA A 185 7.54 -19.64 -8.95
CA ALA A 185 7.26 -20.44 -10.14
C ALA A 185 5.93 -20.02 -10.82
N THR A 186 5.01 -19.44 -10.05
CA THR A 186 3.68 -19.01 -10.50
C THR A 186 3.62 -17.52 -10.90
N ARG A 187 4.77 -16.84 -11.01
CA ARG A 187 4.83 -15.39 -11.31
C ARG A 187 4.12 -14.97 -12.60
N HIS A 188 3.95 -15.88 -13.56
CA HIS A 188 3.32 -15.61 -14.85
C HIS A 188 1.79 -15.50 -14.75
N LEU A 189 1.20 -15.95 -13.63
CA LEU A 189 -0.25 -15.89 -13.42
C LEU A 189 -0.75 -14.45 -13.25
N ILE A 190 0.07 -13.56 -12.68
CA ILE A 190 -0.23 -12.14 -12.53
C ILE A 190 1.07 -11.35 -12.72
N GLU A 191 1.16 -10.56 -13.78
CA GLU A 191 2.34 -9.76 -14.08
C GLU A 191 1.98 -8.40 -14.69
N SER A 192 2.92 -7.46 -14.58
CA SER A 192 2.85 -6.16 -15.26
C SER A 192 4.27 -5.73 -15.57
N ASP A 193 4.59 -5.64 -16.86
CA ASP A 193 5.87 -5.09 -17.29
C ASP A 193 5.90 -3.57 -17.08
N HIS A 194 7.10 -3.01 -17.03
CA HIS A 194 7.29 -1.56 -16.91
C HIS A 194 6.63 -0.84 -18.09
N GLY A 195 5.63 -0.01 -17.79
CA GLY A 195 4.85 0.71 -18.81
C GLY A 195 3.81 -0.15 -19.53
N GLY A 196 3.65 -1.41 -19.16
CA GLY A 196 2.60 -2.29 -19.65
C GLY A 196 1.34 -2.24 -18.78
N PHE A 197 0.29 -2.92 -19.25
CA PHE A 197 -0.89 -3.20 -18.44
C PHE A 197 -0.71 -4.49 -17.66
N LEU A 198 -1.37 -4.55 -16.51
CA LEU A 198 -1.53 -5.73 -15.67
C LEU A 198 -2.24 -6.83 -16.46
N GLN A 199 -1.64 -8.02 -16.46
CA GLN A 199 -2.15 -9.23 -17.07
C GLN A 199 -2.45 -10.25 -15.97
N MET A 200 -3.57 -10.97 -16.11
CA MET A 200 -3.96 -12.05 -15.21
C MET A 200 -4.35 -13.28 -16.03
N GLU A 201 -3.74 -14.42 -15.73
CA GLU A 201 -4.13 -15.72 -16.27
C GLU A 201 -4.94 -16.50 -15.22
N GLY A 202 -6.25 -16.62 -15.43
CA GLY A 202 -7.16 -17.34 -14.53
C GLY A 202 -8.60 -16.84 -14.62
#